data_AF-A0A7Z1MLQ4-F1
#
_entry.id   AF-A0A7Z1MLQ4-F1
#
_cell.length_a   1.000
_cell.length_b   1.000
_cell.length_c   1.000
_cell.angle_alpha   90.00
_cell.angle_beta   90.00
_cell.angle_gamma   90.00
#
_symmetry.space_group_name_H-M   'P 1'
#
loop_
_entity.id
_entity.type
_entity.pdbx_description
1 polymer ?
#
loop_
_entity_poly.entity_id
_entity_poly.type
_entity_poly.pdbx_seq_one_letter_code
_entity_poly.pdbx_strand_id
1 'polypeptide(L)'
;MSIILFSSISHGVLRTSLSKQSYRSRAIYMSIDGKPPRFVINHNVSLDNGRVIPIDNLEAVKRMTQQLVETQGRFFAIHGQFDDPFALLAYMDKYQLSFSEDSRHLKVSVSSEGFTDIRGNLEQQSCAFSFRFYCDDALGEWLDMALCVDPNTMKYWERTA
;
A
#
# COMPACT_ATOMS: atom_id res chain seq x y z
N MET A 1 -1.12 14.59 16.46
CA MET A 1 -0.43 13.58 15.64
C MET A 1 0.92 14.11 15.19
N SER A 2 1.99 13.41 15.56
CA SER A 2 3.34 13.66 15.05
C SER A 2 3.83 12.41 14.35
N ILE A 3 4.22 12.55 13.09
CA ILE A 3 4.88 11.49 12.33
C ILE A 3 6.37 11.72 12.43
N ILE A 4 7.11 10.68 12.80
CA ILE A 4 8.57 10.69 12.66
C ILE A 4 8.96 9.56 11.73
N LEU A 5 9.64 9.94 10.63
CA LEU A 5 10.16 9.02 9.64
C LEU A 5 11.64 8.75 9.92
N PHE A 6 12.02 7.48 9.85
CA PHE A 6 13.38 7.03 10.08
C PHE A 6 13.83 6.16 8.91
N SER A 7 15.04 6.36 8.42
CA SER A 7 15.67 5.45 7.47
C SER A 7 16.78 4.66 8.17
N SER A 8 16.80 3.34 8.03
CA SER A 8 17.87 2.50 8.57
C SER A 8 18.53 1.66 7.48
N ILE A 9 19.86 1.52 7.54
CA ILE A 9 20.64 0.59 6.71
C ILE A 9 20.67 -0.84 7.29
N SER A 10 20.10 -1.03 8.48
CA SER A 10 20.22 -2.27 9.27
C SER A 10 19.15 -3.31 8.93
N HIS A 11 18.07 -2.93 8.26
CA HIS A 11 16.95 -3.80 7.93
C HIS A 11 16.63 -3.69 6.44
N GLY A 12 16.85 -4.79 5.70
CA GLY A 12 16.56 -4.87 4.27
C GLY A 12 17.74 -5.40 3.47
N VAL A 13 18.01 -6.71 3.56
CA VAL A 13 18.81 -7.40 2.54
C VAL A 13 17.83 -8.00 1.54
N LEU A 14 17.70 -7.37 0.39
CA LEU A 14 16.95 -7.95 -0.72
C LEU A 14 17.84 -8.98 -1.40
N ARG A 15 17.36 -10.21 -1.46
CA ARG A 15 17.90 -11.26 -2.33
C ARG A 15 16.88 -11.50 -3.42
N THR A 16 17.28 -11.31 -4.66
CA THR A 16 16.44 -11.73 -5.78
C THR A 16 16.57 -13.23 -5.96
N SER A 17 15.53 -13.92 -6.41
CA SER A 17 15.59 -15.36 -6.73
C SER A 17 16.51 -15.67 -7.92
N LEU A 18 16.89 -14.65 -8.69
CA LEU A 18 17.65 -14.74 -9.93
C LEU A 18 19.12 -14.31 -9.79
N SER A 19 19.50 -13.60 -8.73
CA SER A 19 20.89 -13.21 -8.48
C SER A 19 21.31 -13.56 -7.05
N LYS A 20 22.49 -14.17 -6.88
CA LYS A 20 23.09 -14.42 -5.55
C LYS A 20 23.59 -13.13 -4.87
N GLN A 21 23.39 -11.96 -5.50
CA GLN A 21 23.82 -10.69 -4.95
C GLN A 21 22.81 -10.19 -3.92
N SER A 22 23.33 -9.83 -2.74
CA SER A 22 22.55 -9.26 -1.65
C SER A 22 22.62 -7.73 -1.75
N TYR A 23 21.48 -7.07 -1.94
CA TYR A 23 21.43 -5.61 -1.97
C TYR A 23 20.95 -5.10 -0.63
N ARG A 24 21.70 -4.16 -0.03
CA ARG A 24 21.21 -3.43 1.15
C ARG A 24 20.27 -2.33 0.67
N SER A 25 19.01 -2.42 1.07
CA SER A 25 18.05 -1.33 0.91
C SER A 25 17.90 -0.59 2.23
N ARG A 26 17.65 0.71 2.18
CA ARG A 26 17.27 1.47 3.37
C ARG A 26 15.79 1.18 3.63
N ALA A 27 15.41 0.75 4.82
CA ALA A 27 14.00 0.66 5.17
C ALA A 27 13.52 2.00 5.74
N ILE A 28 12.33 2.43 5.32
CA ILE A 28 11.60 3.55 5.92
C ILE A 28 10.72 2.97 7.03
N TYR A 29 10.83 3.58 8.20
CA TYR A 29 9.97 3.33 9.34
C TYR A 29 9.23 4.60 9.71
N MET A 30 8.06 4.41 10.29
CA MET A 30 7.20 5.50 10.73
C MET A 30 6.74 5.26 12.17
N SER A 31 6.90 6.25 13.04
CA SER A 31 6.23 6.29 14.33
C SER A 31 5.09 7.30 14.27
N ILE A 32 3.90 6.89 14.72
CA ILE A 32 2.70 7.73 14.83
C ILE A 32 2.34 7.80 16.31
N ASP A 33 2.17 9.00 16.85
CA ASP A 33 1.75 9.24 18.24
C ASP A 33 2.61 8.53 19.29
N GLY A 34 3.93 8.45 19.05
CA GLY A 34 4.88 7.79 19.95
C GLY A 34 4.74 6.27 20.02
N LYS A 35 3.92 5.66 19.15
CA LYS A 35 3.80 4.21 19.04
C LYS A 35 5.08 3.60 18.46
N PRO A 36 5.33 2.29 18.68
CA PRO A 36 6.46 1.59 18.09
C PRO A 36 6.56 1.83 16.57
N PRO A 37 7.77 2.03 16.03
CA PRO A 37 7.95 2.26 14.60
C PRO A 37 7.38 1.10 13.77
N ARG A 38 6.56 1.42 12.77
CA ARG A 38 6.02 0.48 11.80
C ARG A 38 6.89 0.49 10.56
N PHE A 39 7.10 -0.69 9.97
CA PHE A 39 7.76 -0.78 8.68
C PHE A 39 6.86 -0.17 7.62
N VAL A 40 7.42 0.70 6.78
CA VAL A 40 6.67 1.35 5.71
C VAL A 40 7.01 0.69 4.37
N ILE A 41 8.27 0.79 3.95
CA ILE A 41 8.75 0.25 2.68
C ILE A 41 10.29 0.23 2.67
N ASN A 42 10.86 -0.60 1.79
CA ASN A 42 12.27 -0.51 1.44
C ASN A 42 12.49 0.52 0.32
N HIS A 43 13.41 1.45 0.52
CA HIS A 43 13.81 2.57 -0.35
C HIS A 43 14.14 2.15 -1.80
N ASN A 44 14.55 0.89 -2.01
CA ASN A 44 14.92 0.37 -3.33
C ASN A 44 13.86 -0.60 -3.91
N VAL A 45 12.78 -0.92 -3.19
CA VAL A 45 11.73 -1.86 -3.64
C VAL A 45 10.66 -1.17 -4.48
N SER A 46 10.58 0.14 -4.46
CA SER A 46 9.56 0.90 -5.21
C SER A 46 9.68 0.80 -6.74
N LEU A 47 10.70 0.13 -7.29
CA LEU A 47 10.96 0.05 -8.73
C LEU A 47 11.55 -1.31 -9.15
N ASP A 48 10.82 -2.40 -8.91
CA ASP A 48 10.98 -3.55 -9.80
C ASP A 48 10.20 -3.27 -11.10
N ASN A 49 10.83 -2.51 -12.02
CA ASN A 49 10.35 -2.38 -13.40
C ASN A 49 10.83 -3.58 -14.26
N GLY A 50 10.95 -4.78 -13.67
CA GLY A 50 11.55 -5.94 -14.33
C GLY A 50 13.07 -5.83 -14.50
N ARG A 51 13.73 -4.92 -13.77
CA ARG A 51 15.19 -4.79 -13.77
C ARG A 51 15.73 -5.51 -12.53
N VAL A 52 16.56 -6.52 -12.78
CA VAL A 52 17.15 -7.48 -11.81
C VAL A 52 17.92 -6.82 -10.64
N ILE A 53 18.18 -5.51 -10.70
CA ILE A 53 18.94 -4.75 -9.70
C ILE A 53 18.05 -3.62 -9.15
N PRO A 54 17.80 -3.57 -7.82
CA PRO A 54 17.08 -2.48 -7.20
C PRO A 54 17.77 -1.13 -7.47
N ILE A 55 17.04 -0.16 -8.05
CA ILE A 55 17.56 1.19 -8.32
C ILE A 55 17.15 2.11 -7.16
N ASP A 56 18.13 2.83 -6.62
CA ASP A 56 17.87 3.92 -5.67
C ASP A 56 17.18 5.09 -6.39
N ASN A 57 15.90 5.31 -6.14
CA ASN A 57 15.13 6.43 -6.70
C ASN A 57 14.66 7.39 -5.61
N LEU A 58 15.48 8.40 -5.38
CA LEU A 58 15.24 9.46 -4.40
C LEU A 58 13.92 10.21 -4.63
N GLU A 59 13.49 10.42 -5.87
CA GLU A 59 12.25 11.14 -6.18
C GLU A 59 11.01 10.32 -5.82
N ALA A 60 11.03 9.01 -6.07
CA ALA A 60 9.97 8.12 -5.60
C ALA A 60 9.88 8.18 -4.07
N VAL A 61 11.01 8.12 -3.38
CA VAL A 61 11.07 8.18 -1.91
C VAL A 61 10.53 9.50 -1.36
N LYS A 62 10.89 10.64 -1.97
CA LYS A 62 10.34 11.95 -1.59
C LYS A 62 8.83 11.99 -1.73
N ARG A 63 8.28 11.54 -2.87
CA ARG A 63 6.82 11.48 -3.08
C ARG A 63 6.14 10.60 -2.03
N MET A 64 6.72 9.43 -1.73
CA MET A 64 6.18 8.52 -0.73
C MET A 64 6.20 9.12 0.67
N THR A 65 7.31 9.76 1.03
CA THR A 65 7.47 10.46 2.30
C THR A 65 6.45 11.58 2.43
N GLN A 66 6.25 12.36 1.37
CA GLN A 66 5.27 13.43 1.33
C GLN A 66 3.84 12.89 1.53
N GLN A 67 3.46 11.83 0.81
CA GLN A 67 2.14 11.23 0.96
C GLN A 67 1.89 10.75 2.40
N LEU A 68 2.88 10.10 3.03
CA LEU A 68 2.75 9.67 4.42
C LEU A 68 2.58 10.85 5.39
N VAL A 69 3.23 11.98 5.14
CA VAL A 69 3.05 13.20 5.93
C VAL A 69 1.66 13.77 5.74
N GLU A 70 1.19 13.86 4.50
CA GLU A 70 -0.13 14.41 4.14
C GLU A 70 -1.28 13.55 4.69
N THR A 71 -1.17 12.23 4.59
CA THR A 71 -2.18 11.29 5.11
C THR A 71 -2.08 11.08 6.61
N GLN A 72 -1.14 11.76 7.27
CA GLN A 72 -0.77 11.55 8.66
C GLN A 72 -0.45 10.08 8.98
N GLY A 73 0.08 9.35 8.00
CA GLY A 73 0.44 7.95 8.14
C GLY A 73 -0.77 7.02 8.22
N ARG A 74 -1.98 7.48 7.91
CA ARG A 74 -3.19 6.63 7.93
C ARG A 74 -3.13 5.58 6.83
N PHE A 75 -2.74 5.99 5.63
CA PHE A 75 -2.63 5.13 4.46
C PHE A 75 -1.56 5.62 3.47
N PHE A 76 -1.27 4.78 2.49
CA PHE A 76 -0.27 4.99 1.45
C PHE A 76 -0.71 4.33 0.14
N ALA A 77 -0.66 5.06 -0.99
CA ALA A 77 -0.93 4.48 -2.30
C ALA A 77 0.36 3.90 -2.89
N ILE A 78 0.34 2.59 -3.12
CA ILE A 78 1.46 1.86 -3.71
C ILE A 78 1.38 1.94 -5.23
N HIS A 79 0.17 1.77 -5.78
CA HIS A 79 -0.08 1.71 -7.22
C HIS A 79 -1.52 2.12 -7.53
N GLY A 80 -1.74 2.66 -8.73
CA GLY A 80 -3.06 2.98 -9.26
C GLY A 80 -3.16 4.43 -9.71
N GLN A 81 -4.33 4.78 -10.23
CA GLN A 81 -4.62 6.14 -10.69
C GLN A 81 -4.91 7.12 -9.54
N PHE A 82 -5.29 6.60 -8.38
CA PHE A 82 -5.73 7.38 -7.22
C PHE A 82 -4.66 7.34 -6.14
N ASP A 83 -4.25 8.51 -5.65
CA ASP A 83 -3.36 8.63 -4.49
C ASP A 83 -4.14 8.56 -3.15
N ASP A 84 -5.47 8.68 -3.22
CA ASP A 84 -6.40 8.60 -2.09
C ASP A 84 -7.37 7.43 -2.31
N PRO A 85 -7.40 6.42 -1.42
CA PRO A 85 -8.30 5.28 -1.53
C PRO A 85 -9.78 5.67 -1.41
N PHE A 86 -10.12 6.76 -0.73
CA PHE A 86 -11.50 7.26 -0.63
C PHE A 86 -11.95 7.94 -1.92
N ALA A 87 -11.04 8.62 -2.62
CA ALA A 87 -11.31 9.20 -3.92
C ALA A 87 -11.64 8.14 -4.97
N LEU A 88 -11.01 6.95 -4.89
CA LEU A 88 -11.39 5.80 -5.72
C LEU A 88 -12.85 5.39 -5.47
N LEU A 89 -13.27 5.26 -4.21
CA LEU A 89 -14.64 4.85 -3.88
C LEU A 89 -15.67 5.89 -4.35
N ALA A 90 -15.39 7.18 -4.18
CA ALA A 90 -16.24 8.25 -4.69
C ALA A 90 -16.35 8.22 -6.23
N TYR A 91 -15.25 7.88 -6.91
CA TYR A 91 -15.25 7.67 -8.36
C TYR A 91 -16.08 6.45 -8.75
N MET A 92 -15.92 5.33 -8.04
CA MET A 92 -16.71 4.12 -8.29
C MET A 92 -18.20 4.36 -8.11
N ASP A 93 -18.61 5.04 -7.04
CA ASP A 93 -20.02 5.40 -6.80
C ASP A 93 -20.59 6.27 -7.92
N LYS A 94 -19.86 7.34 -8.28
CA LYS A 94 -20.27 8.28 -9.34
C LYS A 94 -20.46 7.60 -10.70
N TYR A 95 -19.62 6.62 -11.02
CA TYR A 95 -19.61 5.95 -12.33
C TYR A 95 -20.20 4.53 -12.28
N GLN A 96 -20.81 4.14 -11.16
CA GLN A 96 -21.42 2.82 -10.94
C GLN A 96 -20.48 1.66 -11.28
N LEU A 97 -19.26 1.74 -10.77
CA LEU A 97 -18.21 0.73 -10.96
C LEU A 97 -18.20 -0.25 -9.79
N SER A 98 -17.74 -1.47 -10.06
CA SER A 98 -17.59 -2.52 -9.06
C SER A 98 -16.15 -3.05 -9.04
N PHE A 99 -15.76 -3.67 -7.93
CA PHE A 99 -14.51 -4.42 -7.91
C PHE A 99 -14.64 -5.64 -8.82
N SER A 100 -13.53 -6.05 -9.43
CA SER A 100 -13.55 -7.23 -10.29
C SER A 100 -13.75 -8.51 -9.48
N GLU A 101 -14.65 -9.37 -9.95
CA GLU A 101 -15.09 -10.59 -9.24
C GLU A 101 -14.05 -11.72 -9.24
N ASP A 102 -13.02 -11.63 -10.08
CA ASP A 102 -11.93 -12.59 -10.06
C ASP A 102 -11.20 -12.47 -8.73
N SER A 103 -11.07 -13.57 -7.98
CA SER A 103 -10.32 -13.62 -6.71
C SER A 103 -8.86 -13.17 -6.86
N ARG A 104 -8.36 -13.03 -8.09
CA ARG A 104 -7.08 -12.41 -8.41
C ARG A 104 -7.09 -10.87 -8.28
N HIS A 105 -8.24 -10.22 -8.18
CA HIS A 105 -8.42 -8.79 -8.42
C HIS A 105 -9.09 -7.99 -7.30
N LEU A 106 -9.46 -8.56 -6.14
CA LEU A 106 -9.57 -7.78 -4.90
C LEU A 106 -9.01 -8.63 -3.76
N LYS A 107 -7.93 -8.15 -3.15
CA LYS A 107 -7.15 -8.89 -2.15
C LYS A 107 -6.84 -7.98 -0.98
N VAL A 108 -7.07 -8.50 0.23
CA VAL A 108 -6.71 -7.85 1.48
C VAL A 108 -5.68 -8.71 2.19
N SER A 109 -4.50 -8.16 2.49
CA SER A 109 -3.41 -8.90 3.14
C SER A 109 -2.97 -8.16 4.39
N VAL A 110 -3.00 -8.84 5.53
CA VAL A 110 -2.63 -8.27 6.82
C VAL A 110 -1.19 -8.66 7.13
N SER A 111 -0.31 -7.67 7.24
CA SER A 111 1.10 -7.88 7.55
C SER A 111 1.34 -7.93 9.05
N SER A 112 2.22 -8.85 9.47
CA SER A 112 2.74 -8.89 10.85
C SER A 112 3.55 -7.63 11.21
N GLU A 113 3.93 -6.82 10.22
CA GLU A 113 4.63 -5.55 10.41
C GLU A 113 3.67 -4.37 10.72
N GLY A 114 2.38 -4.65 10.91
CA GLY A 114 1.40 -3.68 11.41
C GLY A 114 0.77 -2.80 10.32
N PHE A 115 0.57 -3.34 9.13
CA PHE A 115 -0.17 -2.70 8.05
C PHE A 115 -1.06 -3.69 7.32
N THR A 116 -2.08 -3.18 6.62
CA THR A 116 -2.97 -3.97 5.78
C THR A 116 -2.90 -3.46 4.34
N ASP A 117 -2.55 -4.32 3.40
CA ASP A 117 -2.59 -4.02 1.98
C ASP A 117 -3.96 -4.37 1.40
N ILE A 118 -4.53 -3.46 0.61
CA ILE A 118 -5.70 -3.71 -0.23
C ILE A 118 -5.27 -3.51 -1.67
N ARG A 119 -5.46 -4.53 -2.50
CA ARG A 119 -5.10 -4.48 -3.92
C ARG A 119 -6.25 -4.95 -4.76
N GLY A 120 -6.45 -4.32 -5.91
CA GLY A 120 -7.45 -4.83 -6.81
C GLY A 120 -7.49 -4.21 -8.18
N ASN A 121 -8.59 -4.47 -8.89
CA ASN A 121 -8.93 -3.92 -10.19
C ASN A 121 -10.43 -3.64 -10.24
N LEU A 122 -10.84 -2.70 -11.10
CA LEU A 122 -12.25 -2.46 -11.37
C LEU A 122 -12.75 -3.40 -12.47
N GLU A 123 -14.00 -3.84 -12.41
CA GLU A 123 -14.54 -4.78 -13.41
C GLU A 123 -14.70 -4.11 -14.78
N GLN A 124 -15.26 -2.90 -14.78
CA GLN A 124 -15.61 -2.17 -16.00
C GLN A 124 -14.42 -1.43 -16.62
N GLN A 125 -13.30 -1.30 -15.89
CA GLN A 125 -12.12 -0.56 -16.31
C GLN A 125 -10.88 -1.32 -15.87
N SER A 126 -9.92 -1.53 -16.77
CA SER A 126 -8.61 -2.09 -16.40
C SER A 126 -7.79 -1.06 -15.62
N CYS A 127 -8.21 -0.81 -14.38
CA CYS A 127 -7.68 0.17 -13.43
C CYS A 127 -7.24 -0.57 -12.16
N ALA A 128 -6.02 -1.10 -12.19
CA ALA A 128 -5.43 -1.75 -11.03
C ALA A 128 -5.07 -0.72 -9.95
N PHE A 129 -5.25 -1.08 -8.69
CA PHE A 129 -4.89 -0.25 -7.53
C PHE A 129 -4.25 -1.08 -6.42
N SER A 130 -3.46 -0.42 -5.57
CA SER A 130 -2.87 -1.00 -4.37
C SER A 130 -2.69 0.10 -3.33
N PHE A 131 -3.35 -0.07 -2.19
CA PHE A 131 -3.25 0.80 -1.02
C PHE A 131 -2.71 0.01 0.17
N ARG A 132 -2.07 0.72 1.09
CA ARG A 132 -1.60 0.20 2.37
C ARG A 132 -2.15 1.06 3.49
N PHE A 133 -2.82 0.45 4.44
CA PHE A 133 -3.37 1.11 5.61
C PHE A 133 -2.51 0.79 6.84
N TYR A 134 -2.10 1.81 7.59
CA TYR A 134 -1.43 1.65 8.88
C TYR A 134 -2.35 2.04 10.05
N CYS A 135 -3.53 2.59 9.75
CA CYS A 135 -4.52 2.97 10.74
C CYS A 135 -5.78 2.12 10.58
N ASP A 136 -6.11 1.34 11.61
CA ASP A 136 -7.27 0.44 11.58
C ASP A 136 -8.59 1.23 11.47
N ASP A 137 -8.66 2.45 12.05
CA ASP A 137 -9.84 3.31 11.91
C ASP A 137 -10.04 3.76 10.46
N ALA A 138 -8.95 4.13 9.76
CA ALA A 138 -9.00 4.51 8.36
C ALA A 138 -9.36 3.33 7.45
N LEU A 139 -8.85 2.15 7.78
CA LEU A 139 -9.21 0.91 7.10
C LEU A 139 -10.70 0.59 7.29
N GLY A 140 -11.21 0.67 8.52
CA GLY A 140 -12.61 0.44 8.84
C GLY A 140 -13.54 1.39 8.08
N GLU A 141 -13.24 2.69 8.12
CA GLU A 141 -13.97 3.72 7.38
C GLU A 141 -14.00 3.42 5.87
N TRP A 142 -12.86 3.04 5.30
CA TRP A 142 -12.78 2.70 3.88
C TRP A 142 -13.60 1.45 3.54
N LEU A 143 -13.57 0.42 4.38
CA LEU A 143 -14.32 -0.82 4.18
C LEU A 143 -15.83 -0.59 4.25
N ASP A 144 -16.29 0.20 5.21
CA ASP A 144 -17.71 0.55 5.35
C ASP A 144 -18.20 1.28 4.10
N MET A 145 -17.41 2.23 3.59
CA MET A 145 -17.73 2.92 2.33
C MET A 145 -17.68 1.97 1.12
N ALA A 146 -16.67 1.11 1.05
CA ALA A 146 -16.52 0.15 -0.05
C ALA A 146 -17.72 -0.81 -0.11
N LEU A 147 -18.23 -1.26 1.03
CA LEU A 147 -19.46 -2.07 1.14
C LEU A 147 -20.71 -1.34 0.66
N CYS A 148 -20.81 -0.02 0.86
CA CYS A 148 -21.91 0.77 0.33
C CYS A 148 -21.85 0.89 -1.19
N VAL A 149 -20.65 1.05 -1.76
CA VAL A 149 -20.43 1.20 -3.20
C VAL A 149 -20.56 -0.13 -3.93
N ASP A 150 -19.98 -1.20 -3.38
CA ASP A 150 -20.05 -2.55 -3.90
C ASP A 150 -20.31 -3.55 -2.75
N PRO A 151 -21.56 -4.03 -2.60
CA PRO A 151 -21.93 -5.00 -1.56
C PRO A 151 -21.16 -6.33 -1.63
N ASN A 152 -20.51 -6.63 -2.76
CA ASN A 152 -19.72 -7.85 -2.93
C ASN A 152 -18.27 -7.72 -2.45
N THR A 153 -17.82 -6.54 -2.03
CA THR A 153 -16.44 -6.24 -1.59
C THR A 153 -15.85 -7.30 -0.65
N MET A 154 -16.67 -7.87 0.23
CA MET A 154 -16.22 -8.77 1.30
C MET A 154 -16.17 -10.26 0.92
N LYS A 155 -16.66 -10.64 -0.28
CA LYS A 155 -16.64 -12.05 -0.73
C LYS A 155 -15.21 -12.60 -0.92
N TYR A 156 -14.22 -11.72 -1.04
CA TYR A 156 -12.86 -12.05 -1.48
C TYR A 156 -11.78 -11.73 -0.43
N TRP A 157 -12.19 -11.58 0.83
CA TRP A 157 -11.25 -11.43 1.95
C TRP A 157 -10.46 -12.72 2.19
N GLU A 158 -9.33 -12.84 1.52
CA GLU A 158 -8.32 -13.86 1.84
C GLU A 158 -7.39 -13.33 2.92
N ARG A 159 -7.67 -13.66 4.19
CA ARG A 159 -6.69 -13.48 5.28
C ARG A 159 -5.48 -14.37 4.98
N THR A 160 -4.49 -13.79 4.33
CA THR A 160 -3.15 -14.38 4.20
C THR A 160 -2.38 -14.02 5.46
N ALA A 161 -2.17 -15.02 6.32
CA ALA A 161 -1.33 -14.95 7.52
C ALA A 161 0.09 -15.43 7.23
#